data_AF-A0A969UIS8-F1
#
_entry.id   AF-A0A969UIS8-F1
#
_cell.length_a   1.000
_cell.length_b   1.000
_cell.length_c   1.000
_cell.angle_alpha   90.00
_cell.angle_beta   90.00
_cell.angle_gamma   90.00
#
_symmetry.space_group_name_H-M   'P 1'
#
loop_
_entity.id
_entity.type
_entity.pdbx_description
1 polymer ?
#
loop_
_entity_poly.entity_id
_entity_poly.type
_entity_poly.pdbx_seq_one_letter_code
_entity_poly.pdbx_strand_id
1 'polypeptide(L)' 'MTTQPPKPTEAPIAPPPAFGWTAYAERINSRFAMIGFVALLLLELFTRQDFFTWLGWH' A
#
# COMPACT_ATOMS: atom_id res chain seq x y z
N MET A 1 -4.14 -20.52 47.00
CA MET A 1 -3.39 -19.64 46.09
C MET A 1 -2.46 -20.52 45.30
N THR A 2 -2.76 -20.81 44.03
CA THR A 2 -1.92 -21.68 43.19
C THR A 2 -1.42 -20.86 42.01
N THR A 3 -0.13 -20.54 42.02
CA THR A 3 0.55 -19.80 40.96
C THR A 3 0.79 -20.74 39.78
N GLN A 4 0.12 -20.47 38.65
CA GLN A 4 0.38 -21.13 37.37
C GLN A 4 1.76 -20.70 36.85
N PRO A 5 2.60 -21.60 36.30
CA PRO A 5 3.88 -21.23 35.70
C PRO A 5 3.65 -20.34 34.47
N PRO A 6 4.57 -19.40 34.15
CA PRO A 6 4.39 -18.49 33.03
C PRO A 6 4.36 -19.28 31.72
N LYS A 7 3.21 -19.23 31.03
CA LYS A 7 3.04 -19.75 29.68
C LYS A 7 4.07 -19.04 28.78
N PRO A 8 4.90 -19.77 28.00
CA PRO A 8 5.79 -19.14 27.02
C PRO A 8 4.97 -18.22 26.12
N THR A 9 5.37 -16.95 26.04
CA THR A 9 4.81 -15.98 25.10
C THR A 9 5.11 -16.47 23.69
N GLU A 10 4.17 -17.23 23.13
CA GLU A 10 4.20 -17.64 21.74
C GLU A 10 4.15 -16.36 20.91
N ALA A 11 5.31 -15.96 20.38
CA ALA A 11 5.40 -14.84 19.46
C ALA A 11 4.36 -15.06 18.35
N PRO A 12 3.59 -14.04 17.94
CA PRO A 12 2.65 -14.20 16.84
C PRO A 12 3.44 -14.76 15.65
N ILE A 13 3.16 -16.02 15.28
CA ILE A 13 3.75 -16.63 14.10
C ILE A 13 3.20 -15.80 12.94
N ALA A 14 4.00 -14.86 12.44
CA ALA A 14 3.63 -14.07 11.29
C ALA A 14 3.29 -15.06 10.17
N PRO A 15 2.12 -14.93 9.51
CA PRO A 15 1.76 -15.85 8.46
C PRO A 15 2.88 -15.87 7.42
N PRO A 16 3.26 -17.06 6.91
CA PRO A 16 4.34 -17.17 5.94
C PRO A 16 4.08 -16.22 4.78
N PRO A 17 5.11 -15.54 4.22
CA PRO A 17 4.93 -14.59 3.14
C PRO A 17 4.31 -15.32 1.95
N ALA A 18 3.02 -15.08 1.74
CA ALA A 18 2.29 -15.65 0.62
C ALA A 18 2.59 -14.83 -0.63
N PHE A 19 2.99 -15.50 -1.70
CA PHE A 19 3.16 -14.86 -3.01
C PHE A 19 1.80 -14.78 -3.72
N GLY A 20 1.42 -13.58 -4.20
CA GLY A 20 0.17 -13.35 -4.93
C GLY A 20 -0.68 -12.19 -4.39
N TRP A 21 -2.00 -12.27 -4.57
CA TRP A 21 -3.02 -11.32 -4.09
C TRP A 21 -3.19 -11.42 -2.57
N THR A 22 -2.22 -10.91 -1.83
CA THR A 22 -2.29 -10.84 -0.37
C THR A 22 -2.89 -9.52 0.10
N ALA A 23 -3.45 -9.48 1.31
CA ALA A 23 -3.90 -8.24 1.93
C ALA A 23 -2.76 -7.20 2.06
N TYR A 24 -1.51 -7.66 2.16
CA TYR A 24 -0.35 -6.78 2.13
C TYR A 24 -0.12 -6.17 0.74
N ALA A 25 -0.21 -6.98 -0.32
CA ALA A 25 -0.13 -6.50 -1.70
C ALA A 25 -1.24 -5.48 -2.01
N GLU A 26 -2.48 -5.72 -1.56
CA GLU A 26 -3.59 -4.78 -1.71
C GLU A 26 -3.34 -3.43 -1.01
N ARG A 27 -2.82 -3.46 0.22
CA ARG A 27 -2.43 -2.25 0.96
C ARG A 27 -1.30 -1.49 0.29
N ILE A 28 -0.35 -2.19 -0.32
CA ILE A 28 0.73 -1.54 -1.07
C ILE A 28 0.21 -0.93 -2.37
N ASN A 29 -0.64 -1.65 -3.10
CA ASN A 29 -1.22 -1.17 -4.36
C ASN A 29 -2.00 0.13 -4.15
N SER A 30 -2.81 0.20 -3.10
CA SER A 30 -3.54 1.43 -2.75
C SER A 30 -2.61 2.60 -2.39
N ARG A 31 -1.49 2.35 -1.71
CA ARG A 31 -0.48 3.39 -1.43
C ARG A 31 0.17 3.92 -2.70
N PHE A 32 0.57 3.03 -3.61
CA PHE A 32 1.10 3.44 -4.91
C PHE A 32 0.09 4.22 -5.72
N ALA A 33 -1.20 3.84 -5.68
CA ALA A 33 -2.27 4.57 -6.35
C ALA A 33 -2.41 6.00 -5.80
N MET A 34 -2.38 6.18 -4.47
CA MET A 34 -2.44 7.52 -3.86
C MET A 34 -1.25 8.38 -4.25
N ILE A 35 -0.03 7.81 -4.23
CA ILE A 35 1.19 8.53 -4.62
C ILE A 35 1.14 8.91 -6.10
N GLY A 36 0.75 7.97 -6.97
CA GLY A 36 0.62 8.22 -8.40
C GLY A 36 -0.43 9.29 -8.70
N PHE A 37 -1.57 9.28 -8.01
CA PHE A 37 -2.60 10.30 -8.17
C PHE A 37 -2.11 11.70 -7.76
N VAL A 38 -1.45 11.82 -6.60
CA VAL A 38 -0.89 13.11 -6.16
C VAL A 38 0.21 13.58 -7.11
N ALA A 39 1.07 12.69 -7.59
CA ALA A 39 2.11 13.02 -8.56
C ALA A 39 1.52 13.53 -9.88
N LEU A 40 0.41 12.94 -10.36
CA LEU A 40 -0.31 13.41 -11.54
C LEU A 40 -0.88 14.82 -11.33
N LEU A 41 -1.53 15.08 -10.19
CA LEU A 41 -2.06 16.42 -9.88
C LEU A 41 -0.95 17.47 -9.79
N LEU A 42 0.19 17.13 -9.20
CA LEU A 42 1.35 18.03 -9.15
C LEU A 42 1.88 18.31 -10.55
N LEU A 43 2.03 17.28 -11.37
CA LEU A 43 2.47 17.43 -12.76
C LEU A 43 1.53 18.34 -13.54
N GLU A 44 0.22 18.14 -13.43
CA GLU A 44 -0.81 18.98 -14.07
C GLU A 44 -0.69 20.44 -13.61
N LEU A 45 -0.47 20.69 -12.31
CA LEU A 45 -0.29 22.04 -11.77
C LEU A 45 0.96 22.74 -12.32
N PHE A 46 2.08 22.01 -12.45
CA PHE A 46 3.34 22.56 -12.95
C PHE A 46 3.35 22.74 -14.45
N THR A 47 2.82 21.77 -15.20
CA THR A 47 2.80 21.78 -16.67
C THR A 47 1.63 22.61 -17.22
N ARG A 48 0.58 22.88 -16.41
CA ARG A 48 -0.68 23.52 -16.85
C ARG A 48 -1.33 22.79 -18.03
N GLN A 49 -1.02 21.51 -18.19
CA GLN A 49 -1.45 20.67 -19.31
C GLN A 49 -2.07 19.41 -18.71
N ASP A 50 -3.30 19.13 -19.14
CA ASP A 50 -4.03 17.98 -18.63
C ASP A 50 -3.37 16.69 -19.10
N PHE A 51 -3.49 15.65 -18.29
CA PHE A 51 -3.04 14.30 -18.64
C PHE A 51 -3.60 13.84 -20.00
N PHE A 52 -4.80 14.29 -20.37
CA PHE A 52 -5.44 14.00 -21.65
C PHE A 52 -4.66 14.50 -22.87
N THR A 53 -3.99 15.65 -22.75
CA THR A 53 -3.15 16.17 -23.84
C THR A 53 -1.93 15.30 -24.07
N TRP A 54 -1.41 14.62 -23.04
CA TRP A 54 -0.33 13.64 -23.17
C TRP A 54 -0.80 12.33 -23.83
N LEU A 55 -2.06 11.95 -23.65
CA LEU A 55 -2.68 10.81 -24.32
C LEU A 55 -3.01 11.09 -25.80
N GLY A 56 -2.68 12.28 -26.32
CA GLY A 56 -2.98 12.67 -27.70
C GLY A 56 -4.43 13.04 -27.93
N TRP A 57 -5.22 13.20 -26.87
CA TRP A 57 -6.55 13.80 -26.96
C TRP A 57 -6.37 15.32 -27.01
N HIS A 58 -6.48 15.88 -28.21
CA HIS A 58 -6.55 17.32 -28.47
C HIS A 58 -8.00 17.75 -28.65
#